data_AF-A0AAX3X3J6-F1
#
_entry.id   AF-A0AAX3X3J6-F1
#
_cell.length_a   1.000
_cell.length_b   1.000
_cell.length_c   1.000
_cell.angle_alpha   90.00
_cell.angle_beta   90.00
_cell.angle_gamma   90.00
#
_symmetry.space_group_name_H-M   'P 1'
#
loop_
_entity.id
_entity.type
_entity.pdbx_description
1 polymer ?
#
loop_
_entity_poly.entity_id
_entity_poly.type
_entity_poly.pdbx_seq_one_letter_code
_entity_poly.pdbx_strand_id
1 'polypeptide(L)' 'MVQLSLKQFLRVKIEMKRRRMYRKAKDLGFTHPIVVDCSQELDILLNRYSKQAQVS' A
#
# COMPACT_ATOMS: atom_id res chain seq x y z
N MET A 1 15.52 -18.89 8.22
CA MET A 1 14.40 -17.94 8.31
C MET A 1 14.93 -16.56 7.93
N VAL A 2 14.43 -15.94 6.86
CA VAL A 2 14.86 -14.61 6.45
C VAL A 2 14.19 -13.59 7.37
N GLN A 3 14.99 -12.88 8.16
CA GLN A 3 14.50 -11.84 9.06
C GLN A 3 14.28 -10.56 8.23
N LEU A 4 13.02 -10.29 7.87
CA LEU A 4 12.65 -9.08 7.13
C LEU A 4 12.65 -7.88 8.08
N SER A 5 13.29 -6.78 7.67
CA SER A 5 13.18 -5.52 8.39
C SER A 5 11.76 -4.96 8.30
N LEU A 6 11.37 -4.13 9.28
CA LEU A 6 10.08 -3.43 9.28
C LEU A 6 9.83 -2.68 7.95
N LYS A 7 10.89 -2.09 7.39
CA LYS A 7 10.89 -1.39 6.11
C LYS A 7 10.60 -2.34 4.94
N GLN A 8 11.23 -3.51 4.90
CA GLN A 8 10.98 -4.53 3.88
C GLN A 8 9.55 -5.08 3.98
N PHE A 9 9.06 -5.32 5.21
CA PHE A 9 7.69 -5.74 5.44
C PHE A 9 6.66 -4.71 4.94
N LEU A 10 6.88 -3.43 5.25
CA LEU A 10 6.02 -2.35 4.74
C LEU A 10 6.02 -2.27 3.22
N ARG A 11 7.19 -2.41 2.58
CA ARG A 11 7.30 -2.42 1.13
C ARG A 11 6.47 -3.55 0.51
N VAL A 12 6.55 -4.77 1.06
CA VAL A 12 5.73 -5.90 0.61
C VAL A 12 4.23 -5.61 0.79
N LYS A 13 3.85 -5.03 1.94
CA LYS A 13 2.45 -4.68 2.22
C LYS A 13 1.90 -3.62 1.25
N ILE A 14 2.69 -2.61 0.91
CA ILE A 14 2.37 -1.58 -0.09
C ILE A 14 2.12 -2.22 -1.45
N GLU A 15 3.02 -3.10 -1.90
CA GLU A 15 2.87 -3.76 -3.20
C GLU A 15 1.63 -4.66 -3.27
N MET A 16 1.34 -5.41 -2.21
CA MET A 16 0.12 -6.22 -2.14
C MET A 16 -1.14 -5.35 -2.20
N LYS A 17 -1.16 -4.24 -1.46
CA LYS A 17 -2.31 -3.31 -1.41
C LYS A 17 -2.52 -2.60 -2.76
N ARG A 18 -1.43 -2.16 -3.39
CA ARG A 18 -1.41 -1.58 -4.74
C ARG A 18 -2.02 -2.54 -5.77
N ARG A 19 -1.57 -3.81 -5.79
CA ARG A 19 -2.12 -4.83 -6.70
C ARG A 19 -3.61 -5.07 -6.48
N ARG A 20 -4.05 -5.12 -5.22
CA ARG A 20 -5.48 -5.29 -4.88
C ARG A 20 -6.32 -4.10 -5.34
N MET A 21 -5.83 -2.87 -5.17
CA MET A 21 -6.49 -1.65 -5.63
C MET A 21 -6.67 -1.67 -7.15
N TYR A 22 -5.62 -1.97 -7.92
CA TYR A 22 -5.71 -2.03 -9.38
C TYR A 22 -6.65 -3.12 -9.89
N ARG A 23 -6.69 -4.30 -9.25
CA ARG A 23 -7.68 -5.33 -9.59
C ARG A 23 -9.10 -4.81 -9.41
N LYS A 24 -9.39 -4.22 -8.24
CA LYS A 24 -10.70 -3.62 -7.96
C LYS A 24 -11.04 -2.46 -8.90
N ALA A 25 -10.06 -1.64 -9.27
CA ALA A 25 -10.25 -0.55 -10.22
C ALA A 25 -10.59 -1.05 -11.63
N LYS A 26 -9.99 -2.18 -12.05
CA LYS A 26 -10.33 -2.83 -13.31
C LYS A 26 -11.78 -3.33 -13.33
N ASP A 27 -12.25 -3.87 -12.19
CA ASP A 27 -13.57 -4.47 -12.09
C ASP A 27 -14.68 -3.44 -11.83
N LEU A 28 -14.39 -2.36 -11.09
CA LEU A 28 -15.39 -1.42 -10.56
C LEU A 28 -15.20 0.03 -11.03
N GLY A 29 -14.05 0.37 -11.60
CA GLY A 29 -13.65 1.75 -11.92
C GLY A 29 -12.91 2.45 -10.77
N PHE A 30 -12.13 3.47 -11.11
CA PHE A 30 -11.27 4.18 -10.15
C PHE A 30 -12.02 5.04 -9.13
N THR A 31 -13.22 5.51 -9.47
CA THR A 31 -14.05 6.36 -8.61
C THR A 31 -14.97 5.56 -7.69
N HIS A 32 -15.00 4.23 -7.83
CA HIS A 32 -15.83 3.39 -6.98
C HIS A 32 -15.38 3.53 -5.51
N PRO A 33 -16.29 3.68 -4.53
CA PRO A 33 -15.94 3.90 -3.12
C PRO A 33 -14.89 2.93 -2.58
N ILE A 34 -15.07 1.63 -2.85
CA ILE A 34 -14.13 0.57 -2.48
C ILE A 34 -12.69 0.79 -3.02
N VAL A 35 -12.56 1.36 -4.22
CA VAL A 35 -11.25 1.65 -4.83
C VAL A 35 -10.64 2.90 -4.23
N VAL A 36 -11.45 3.91 -3.93
CA VAL A 36 -11.06 5.12 -3.19
C VAL A 36 -10.59 4.77 -1.77
N ASP A 37 -11.32 3.93 -1.05
CA ASP A 37 -10.90 3.46 0.28
C ASP A 37 -9.57 2.69 0.20
N CYS A 38 -9.41 1.85 -0.83
CA CYS A 38 -8.15 1.13 -1.06
C CYS A 38 -6.98 2.08 -1.35
N SER A 39 -7.21 3.19 -2.06
CA SER A 39 -6.17 4.18 -2.36
C SER A 39 -5.80 4.98 -1.11
N GLN A 40 -6.76 5.33 -0.26
CA GLN A 40 -6.51 5.98 1.03
C GLN A 40 -5.70 5.09 1.98
N GLU A 41 -6.04 3.80 2.08
CA GLU A 41 -5.27 2.86 2.87
C GLU A 41 -3.84 2.67 2.32
N LEU A 42 -3.67 2.68 0.98
CA LEU A 42 -2.36 2.63 0.34
C LEU A 42 -1.54 3.88 0.67
N ASP A 43 -2.16 5.05 0.67
CA ASP A 43 -1.53 6.32 1.02
C ASP A 43 -1.02 6.32 2.47
N ILE A 44 -1.82 5.81 3.42
CA ILE A 44 -1.38 5.64 4.82
C ILE A 44 -0.13 4.76 4.91
N LEU A 45 -0.06 3.67 4.14
CA LEU A 45 1.11 2.78 4.11
C LEU A 45 2.34 3.47 3.50
N LEU A 46 2.16 4.21 2.41
CA LEU A 46 3.22 5.00 1.77
C LEU A 46 3.75 6.06 2.74
N ASN A 47 2.88 6.79 3.42
CA ASN A 47 3.26 7.79 4.42
C ASN A 47 4.04 7.18 5.59
N ARG A 48 3.64 6.00 6.08
CA ARG A 48 4.40 5.27 7.13
C ARG A 48 5.78 4.86 6.63
N TYR A 49 5.88 4.34 5.40
CA TYR A 49 7.16 3.95 4.81
C TYR A 49 8.08 5.16 4.60
N SER A 50 7.55 6.28 4.10
CA SER A 50 8.29 7.52 3.91
C SER A 50 8.80 8.10 5.22
N LYS A 51 7.98 8.12 6.28
CA LYS A 51 8.41 8.53 7.62
C LYS A 51 9.55 7.65 8.15
N GLN A 52 9.47 6.34 7.94
CA GLN A 52 10.56 5.44 8.31
C GLN A 52 11.83 5.59 7.45
N ALA A 53 11.70 6.12 6.23
CA ALA A 53 12.85 6.42 5.37
C ALA A 53 13.52 7.76 5.71
N GLN A 54 12.82 8.67 6.40
CA GLN A 54 13.34 9.98 6.82
C GLN A 54 14.01 9.96 8.21
N VAL A 55 13.80 8.92 9.02
CA VAL A 55 14.45 8.74 10.33
C VAL A 55 15.70 7.84 10.18
N SER A 56 16.48 8.04 9.13
CA SER A 56 17.77 7.35 8.89
C SER A 56 18.89 8.36 8.86
#